data_AF-A0A2V3U9E5-F1
#
_entry.id   AF-A0A2V3U9E5-F1
#
_cell.length_a   1.000
_cell.length_b   1.000
_cell.length_c   1.000
_cell.angle_alpha   90.00
_cell.angle_beta   90.00
_cell.angle_gamma   90.00
#
_symmetry.space_group_name_H-M   'P 1'
#
loop_
_entity.id
_entity.type
_entity.pdbx_description
1 polymer ?
#
loop_
_entity_poly.entity_id
_entity_poly.type
_entity_poly.pdbx_seq_one_letter_code
_entity_poly.pdbx_strand_id
1 'polypeptide(L)'
;MIAADYIALAWHAAREHLDLYGSLGLCLGFASGMMPSRSTILLTAAACSTCFALHYLQLGATTGAAMCLISVMQSLVAARWIGADARAAWVVPLFTGSSLVAAGLTVATWNGWPSACAGLGALLATAARLQGDAECMRRFFLGASSCWMIHNTLVGSVFGLTCDVLTISALLVALLRGGPARVSEPALVAAEAENLPGAAENVGPLRDAV
;
A
#
# COMPACT_ATOMS: atom_id res chain seq x y z
N MET A 1 38.88 29.06 -11.00
CA MET A 1 37.66 28.29 -10.69
C MET A 1 36.55 28.83 -11.55
N ILE A 2 36.04 28.03 -12.48
CA ILE A 2 35.11 28.45 -13.54
C ILE A 2 33.68 28.11 -13.09
N ALA A 3 32.66 28.83 -13.57
CA ALA A 3 31.24 28.55 -13.28
C ALA A 3 30.84 27.07 -13.51
N ALA A 4 31.51 26.37 -14.44
CA ALA A 4 31.35 24.94 -14.68
C ALA A 4 31.77 24.08 -13.47
N ASP A 5 32.78 24.49 -12.69
CA ASP A 5 33.20 23.81 -11.47
C ASP A 5 32.14 23.96 -10.38
N TYR A 6 31.50 25.13 -10.26
CA TYR A 6 30.41 25.35 -9.32
C TYR A 6 29.14 24.57 -9.71
N ILE A 7 28.83 24.49 -11.00
CA ILE A 7 27.70 23.68 -11.49
C ILE A 7 27.99 22.20 -11.27
N ALA A 8 29.22 21.73 -11.54
CA ALA A 8 29.60 20.35 -11.28
C ALA A 8 29.59 20.03 -9.78
N LEU A 9 30.10 20.93 -8.92
CA LEU A 9 30.10 20.77 -7.47
C LEU A 9 28.67 20.80 -6.89
N ALA A 10 27.84 21.74 -7.36
CA ALA A 10 26.43 21.81 -7.00
C ALA A 10 25.65 20.60 -7.52
N TRP A 11 25.98 20.07 -8.70
CA TRP A 11 25.40 18.86 -9.27
C TRP A 11 25.87 17.60 -8.57
N HIS A 12 27.11 17.54 -8.09
CA HIS A 12 27.63 16.43 -7.27
C HIS A 12 27.01 16.45 -5.87
N ALA A 13 26.97 17.61 -5.21
CA ALA A 13 26.27 17.80 -3.94
C ALA A 13 24.75 17.55 -4.07
N ALA A 14 24.13 18.00 -5.16
CA ALA A 14 22.72 17.73 -5.42
C ALA A 14 22.48 16.25 -5.77
N ARG A 15 23.36 15.58 -6.52
CA ARG A 15 23.27 14.12 -6.77
C ARG A 15 23.44 13.30 -5.50
N GLU A 16 24.22 13.76 -4.55
CA GLU A 16 24.33 13.14 -3.22
C GLU A 16 23.04 13.30 -2.38
N HIS A 17 22.18 14.28 -2.71
CA HIS A 17 20.91 14.55 -2.01
C HIS A 17 19.65 14.20 -2.83
N LEU A 18 19.78 13.97 -4.13
CA LEU A 18 18.72 13.51 -5.04
C LEU A 18 18.69 11.99 -5.01
N ASP A 19 18.11 11.44 -3.95
CA ASP A 19 17.81 10.02 -3.98
C ASP A 19 16.64 9.76 -4.94
N LEU A 20 16.98 9.18 -6.09
CA LEU A 20 16.02 8.75 -7.11
C LEU A 20 14.99 7.79 -6.51
N TYR A 21 15.43 6.88 -5.64
CA TYR A 21 14.55 5.88 -5.06
C TYR A 21 13.59 6.51 -4.05
N GLY A 22 14.07 7.37 -3.16
CA GLY A 22 13.26 8.13 -2.22
C GLY A 22 12.24 9.03 -2.90
N SER A 23 12.62 9.70 -3.99
CA SER A 23 11.73 10.54 -4.79
C SER A 23 10.64 9.73 -5.50
N LEU A 24 10.98 8.59 -6.10
CA LEU A 24 10.00 7.68 -6.71
C LEU A 24 9.07 7.05 -5.65
N GLY A 25 9.64 6.63 -4.53
CA GLY A 25 8.91 6.08 -3.38
C GLY A 25 7.90 7.08 -2.84
N LEU A 26 8.29 8.34 -2.70
CA LEU A 26 7.42 9.45 -2.29
C LEU A 26 6.18 9.59 -3.19
N CYS A 27 6.38 9.66 -4.50
CA CYS A 27 5.29 9.78 -5.48
C CYS A 27 4.34 8.58 -5.41
N LEU A 28 4.89 7.37 -5.27
CA LEU A 28 4.11 6.13 -5.18
C LEU A 28 3.35 6.01 -3.86
N GLY A 29 3.93 6.45 -2.74
CA GLY A 29 3.28 6.47 -1.43
C GLY A 29 2.07 7.39 -1.42
N PHE A 30 2.23 8.61 -1.94
CA PHE A 30 1.11 9.54 -2.11
C PHE A 30 0.01 8.96 -3.01
N ALA A 31 0.39 8.41 -4.18
CA ALA A 31 -0.56 7.78 -5.10
C ALA A 31 -1.32 6.62 -4.43
N SER A 32 -0.62 5.79 -3.66
CA SER A 32 -1.19 4.64 -2.93
C SER A 32 -2.31 5.04 -1.99
N GLY A 33 -2.15 6.14 -1.24
CA GLY A 33 -3.19 6.64 -0.32
C GLY A 33 -4.47 7.08 -1.04
N MET A 34 -4.35 7.57 -2.27
CA MET A 34 -5.48 8.08 -3.07
C MET A 34 -6.18 7.01 -3.92
N MET A 35 -5.60 5.82 -4.06
CA MET A 35 -6.17 4.78 -4.94
C MET A 35 -7.54 4.26 -4.42
N PRO A 36 -8.51 4.00 -5.31
CA PRO A 36 -9.88 3.65 -4.91
C PRO A 36 -10.04 2.16 -4.54
N SER A 37 -9.21 1.26 -5.07
CA SER A 37 -9.37 -0.18 -4.89
C SER A 37 -8.26 -0.79 -4.03
N ARG A 38 -8.61 -1.81 -3.24
CA ARG A 38 -7.66 -2.51 -2.36
C ARG A 38 -6.44 -3.03 -3.11
N SER A 39 -6.64 -3.70 -4.24
CA SER A 39 -5.54 -4.29 -5.01
C SER A 39 -4.58 -3.23 -5.57
N THR A 40 -5.10 -2.07 -6.00
CA THR A 40 -4.24 -0.99 -6.49
C THR A 40 -3.42 -0.38 -5.34
N ILE A 41 -4.03 -0.12 -4.18
CA ILE A 41 -3.33 0.32 -2.96
C ILE A 41 -2.18 -0.62 -2.61
N LEU A 42 -2.41 -1.93 -2.66
CA LEU A 42 -1.39 -2.92 -2.31
C LEU A 42 -0.25 -2.98 -3.33
N LEU A 43 -0.56 -2.91 -4.63
CA LEU A 43 0.47 -2.90 -5.67
C LEU A 43 1.32 -1.62 -5.64
N THR A 44 0.69 -0.46 -5.43
CA THR A 44 1.41 0.82 -5.28
C THR A 44 2.23 0.85 -3.98
N ALA A 45 1.70 0.29 -2.88
CA ALA A 45 2.42 0.15 -1.63
C ALA A 45 3.64 -0.80 -1.77
N ALA A 46 3.53 -1.87 -2.56
CA ALA A 46 4.64 -2.75 -2.89
C ALA A 46 5.73 -1.98 -3.67
N ALA A 47 5.36 -1.26 -4.72
CA ALA A 47 6.30 -0.47 -5.50
C ALA A 47 7.00 0.60 -4.64
N CYS A 48 6.23 1.33 -3.83
CA CYS A 48 6.74 2.28 -2.84
C CYS A 48 7.73 1.62 -1.85
N SER A 49 7.38 0.45 -1.30
CA SER A 49 8.25 -0.29 -0.39
C SER A 49 9.55 -0.73 -1.06
N THR A 50 9.52 -1.13 -2.33
CA THR A 50 10.74 -1.48 -3.08
C THR A 50 11.67 -0.27 -3.20
N CYS A 51 11.13 0.90 -3.55
CA CYS A 51 11.90 2.13 -3.62
C CYS A 51 12.52 2.49 -2.26
N PHE A 52 11.74 2.43 -1.18
CA PHE A 52 12.26 2.74 0.17
C PHE A 52 13.23 1.68 0.70
N ALA A 53 13.12 0.42 0.30
CA ALA A 53 14.12 -0.59 0.63
C ALA A 53 15.50 -0.18 0.09
N LEU A 54 15.55 0.25 -1.18
CA LEU A 54 16.78 0.73 -1.81
C LEU A 54 17.30 2.02 -1.16
N HIS A 55 16.41 2.98 -0.86
CA HIS A 55 16.75 4.20 -0.14
C HIS A 55 17.38 3.91 1.24
N TYR A 56 16.77 3.03 2.03
CA TYR A 56 17.29 2.71 3.37
C TYR A 56 18.60 1.93 3.33
N LEU A 57 18.85 1.11 2.29
CA LEU A 57 20.16 0.49 2.10
C LEU A 57 21.26 1.54 1.87
N GLN A 58 20.97 2.61 1.11
CA GLN A 58 21.91 3.72 0.90
C GLN A 58 22.17 4.51 2.18
N LEU A 59 21.14 4.70 3.01
CA LEU A 59 21.27 5.34 4.33
C LEU A 59 21.94 4.44 5.40
N GLY A 60 22.19 3.16 5.10
CA GLY A 60 22.70 2.19 6.08
C GLY A 60 21.66 1.70 7.09
N ALA A 61 20.38 2.03 6.90
CA ALA A 61 19.26 1.63 7.76
C ALA A 61 18.75 0.22 7.40
N THR A 62 19.55 -0.79 7.72
CA THR A 62 19.32 -2.19 7.32
C THR A 62 18.00 -2.78 7.85
N THR A 63 17.60 -2.46 9.09
CA THR A 63 16.30 -2.90 9.64
C THR A 63 15.13 -2.38 8.81
N GLY A 64 15.15 -1.08 8.48
CA GLY A 64 14.12 -0.44 7.67
C GLY A 64 14.04 -1.07 6.27
N ALA A 65 15.20 -1.29 5.63
CA ALA A 65 15.27 -1.95 4.33
C ALA A 65 14.66 -3.37 4.36
N ALA A 66 15.01 -4.17 5.38
CA ALA A 66 14.48 -5.53 5.50
C ALA A 66 12.96 -5.55 5.73
N MET A 67 12.44 -4.65 6.57
CA MET A 67 10.99 -4.50 6.77
C MET A 67 10.28 -4.09 5.47
N CYS A 68 10.89 -3.22 4.67
CA CYS A 68 10.37 -2.85 3.36
C CYS A 68 10.32 -4.05 2.41
N LEU A 69 11.33 -4.92 2.37
CA LEU A 69 11.32 -6.13 1.53
C LEU A 69 10.22 -7.12 1.96
N ILE A 70 10.05 -7.32 3.27
CA ILE A 70 8.94 -8.13 3.80
C ILE A 70 7.60 -7.52 3.39
N SER A 71 7.47 -6.19 3.51
CA SER A 71 6.30 -5.42 3.08
C SER A 71 5.99 -5.61 1.59
N VAL A 72 6.99 -5.62 0.71
CA VAL A 72 6.82 -5.91 -0.73
C VAL A 72 6.18 -7.29 -0.92
N MET A 73 6.79 -8.33 -0.35
CA MET A 73 6.29 -9.70 -0.47
C MET A 73 4.86 -9.81 0.05
N GLN A 74 4.57 -9.24 1.23
CA GLN A 74 3.24 -9.32 1.83
C GLN A 74 2.21 -8.57 0.99
N SER A 75 2.56 -7.41 0.45
CA SER A 75 1.65 -6.61 -0.37
C SER A 75 1.28 -7.33 -1.67
N LEU A 76 2.24 -7.97 -2.33
CA LEU A 76 2.00 -8.77 -3.53
C LEU A 76 1.13 -10.00 -3.24
N VAL A 77 1.41 -10.72 -2.15
CA VAL A 77 0.59 -11.87 -1.73
C VAL A 77 -0.83 -11.41 -1.38
N ALA A 78 -0.98 -10.33 -0.61
CA ALA A 78 -2.27 -9.80 -0.21
C ALA A 78 -3.09 -9.30 -1.42
N ALA A 79 -2.46 -8.71 -2.42
CA ALA A 79 -3.13 -8.23 -3.62
C ALA A 79 -3.69 -9.39 -4.47
N ARG A 80 -3.02 -10.54 -4.47
CA ARG A 80 -3.32 -11.67 -5.35
C ARG A 80 -4.19 -12.75 -4.71
N TRP A 81 -4.10 -12.93 -3.39
CA TRP A 81 -4.63 -14.10 -2.66
C TRP A 81 -5.55 -13.78 -1.48
N ILE A 82 -5.85 -12.49 -1.25
CA ILE A 82 -6.85 -12.04 -0.27
C ILE A 82 -7.91 -11.25 -1.03
N GLY A 83 -9.13 -11.79 -1.09
CA GLY A 83 -10.33 -11.12 -1.60
C GLY A 83 -11.23 -10.62 -0.47
N ALA A 84 -12.40 -10.10 -0.82
CA ALA A 84 -13.41 -9.64 0.14
C ALA A 84 -13.96 -10.80 0.98
N ASP A 85 -14.29 -11.92 0.33
CA ASP A 85 -15.00 -13.03 0.97
C ASP A 85 -14.11 -14.23 1.32
N ALA A 86 -12.93 -14.33 0.70
CA ALA A 86 -12.05 -15.49 0.87
C ALA A 86 -10.56 -15.13 0.77
N ARG A 87 -9.74 -15.90 1.50
CA ARG A 87 -8.28 -15.88 1.41
C ARG A 87 -7.74 -17.30 1.40
N ALA A 88 -6.63 -17.52 0.70
CA ALA A 88 -5.99 -18.83 0.71
C ALA A 88 -5.45 -19.19 2.12
N ALA A 89 -5.62 -20.44 2.54
CA ALA A 89 -5.29 -20.88 3.90
C ALA A 89 -3.81 -20.69 4.28
N TRP A 90 -2.90 -20.73 3.29
CA TRP A 90 -1.46 -20.56 3.49
C TRP A 90 -1.03 -19.10 3.74
N VAL A 91 -1.90 -18.12 3.47
CA VAL A 91 -1.57 -16.70 3.61
C VAL A 91 -1.30 -16.33 5.06
N VAL A 92 -2.13 -16.79 5.99
CA VAL A 92 -1.96 -16.47 7.42
C VAL A 92 -0.65 -17.05 7.98
N PRO A 93 -0.31 -18.34 7.78
CA PRO A 93 0.99 -18.88 8.16
C PRO A 93 2.18 -18.12 7.56
N LEU A 94 2.10 -17.72 6.29
CA LEU A 94 3.16 -16.95 5.63
C LEU A 94 3.31 -15.55 6.24
N PHE A 95 2.20 -14.87 6.55
CA PHE A 95 2.23 -13.56 7.20
C PHE A 95 2.79 -13.66 8.62
N THR A 96 2.37 -14.66 9.39
CA THR A 96 2.92 -14.94 10.72
C THR A 96 4.42 -15.25 10.64
N GLY A 97 4.83 -16.15 9.74
CA GLY A 97 6.24 -16.48 9.54
C GLY A 97 7.09 -15.27 9.17
N SER A 98 6.62 -14.46 8.22
CA SER A 98 7.31 -13.21 7.84
C SER A 98 7.37 -12.19 8.98
N SER A 99 6.36 -12.14 9.85
CA SER A 99 6.35 -11.27 11.04
C SER A 99 7.32 -11.75 12.11
N LEU A 100 7.48 -13.06 12.28
CA LEU A 100 8.50 -13.64 13.16
C LEU A 100 9.91 -13.37 12.64
N VAL A 101 10.12 -13.50 11.32
CA VAL A 101 11.39 -13.10 10.68
C VAL A 101 11.65 -11.61 10.88
N ALA A 102 10.63 -10.76 10.71
CA ALA A 102 10.72 -9.32 10.96
C ALA A 102 11.12 -9.01 12.41
N ALA A 103 10.50 -9.67 13.38
CA ALA A 103 10.82 -9.54 14.79
C ALA A 103 12.26 -10.01 15.09
N GLY A 104 12.66 -11.17 14.55
CA GLY A 104 14.02 -11.69 14.67
C GLY A 104 15.07 -10.75 14.10
N LEU A 105 14.81 -10.18 12.91
CA LEU A 105 15.67 -9.17 12.29
C LEU A 105 15.73 -7.89 13.12
N THR A 106 14.61 -7.43 13.67
CA THR A 106 14.56 -6.25 14.53
C THR A 106 15.40 -6.44 15.79
N VAL A 107 15.35 -7.62 16.40
CA VAL A 107 16.19 -7.98 17.55
C VAL A 107 17.66 -8.10 17.16
N ALA A 108 17.96 -8.76 16.02
CA ALA A 108 19.33 -8.96 15.55
C ALA A 108 20.02 -7.67 15.09
N THR A 109 19.26 -6.73 14.53
CA THR A 109 19.74 -5.43 14.03
C THR A 109 19.32 -4.28 14.94
N TRP A 110 19.15 -4.58 16.24
CA TRP A 110 18.64 -3.62 17.20
C TRP A 110 19.50 -2.35 17.25
N ASN A 111 18.91 -1.23 16.87
CA ASN A 111 19.53 0.10 16.87
C ASN A 111 18.72 1.07 17.76
N GLY A 112 18.03 0.54 18.77
CA GLY A 112 17.20 1.32 19.69
C GLY A 112 15.80 1.62 19.15
N TRP A 113 15.32 2.84 19.44
CA TRP A 113 13.97 3.29 19.07
C TRP A 113 13.62 3.21 17.57
N PRO A 114 14.52 3.52 16.62
CA PRO A 114 14.23 3.35 15.19
C PRO A 114 13.77 1.93 14.86
N SER A 115 14.50 0.91 15.33
CA SER A 115 14.18 -0.50 15.07
C SER A 115 12.82 -0.89 15.67
N ALA A 116 12.51 -0.40 16.88
CA ALA A 116 11.19 -0.63 17.51
C ALA A 116 10.05 -0.02 16.69
N CYS A 117 10.21 1.22 16.22
CA CYS A 117 9.22 1.90 15.39
C CYS A 117 9.03 1.21 14.04
N ALA A 118 10.12 0.78 13.39
CA ALA A 118 10.04 0.01 12.14
C ALA A 118 9.33 -1.33 12.34
N GLY A 119 9.64 -2.05 13.42
CA GLY A 119 8.99 -3.32 13.77
C GLY A 119 7.49 -3.16 14.02
N LEU A 120 7.08 -2.19 14.85
CA LEU A 120 5.67 -1.92 15.13
C LEU A 120 4.92 -1.45 13.87
N GLY A 121 5.54 -0.56 13.08
CA GLY A 121 4.99 -0.10 11.81
C GLY A 121 4.79 -1.26 10.83
N ALA A 122 5.75 -2.20 10.75
CA ALA A 122 5.65 -3.40 9.94
C ALA A 122 4.52 -4.34 10.41
N LEU A 123 4.32 -4.50 11.71
CA LEU A 123 3.21 -5.29 12.26
C LEU A 123 1.84 -4.67 11.96
N LEU A 124 1.70 -3.36 12.13
CA LEU A 124 0.47 -2.64 11.77
C LEU A 124 0.20 -2.72 10.26
N ALA A 125 1.23 -2.59 9.43
CA ALA A 125 1.11 -2.75 7.98
C ALA A 125 0.74 -4.20 7.59
N THR A 126 1.26 -5.19 8.31
CA THR A 126 0.87 -6.60 8.15
C THR A 126 -0.60 -6.80 8.47
N ALA A 127 -1.07 -6.24 9.60
CA ALA A 127 -2.47 -6.27 10.00
C ALA A 127 -3.37 -5.57 8.99
N ALA A 128 -2.94 -4.44 8.42
CA ALA A 128 -3.64 -3.72 7.35
C ALA A 128 -3.86 -4.62 6.14
N ARG A 129 -2.80 -5.27 5.66
CA ARG A 129 -2.83 -6.15 4.47
C ARG A 129 -3.72 -7.37 4.66
N LEU A 130 -3.88 -7.85 5.89
CA LEU A 130 -4.77 -8.96 6.22
C LEU A 130 -6.25 -8.57 6.25
N GLN A 131 -6.58 -7.27 6.24
CA GLN A 131 -7.96 -6.82 6.15
C GLN A 131 -8.52 -7.07 4.73
N GLY A 132 -9.72 -7.63 4.67
CA GLY A 132 -10.51 -7.74 3.44
C GLY A 132 -11.19 -6.42 3.08
N ASP A 133 -11.63 -5.67 4.10
CA ASP A 133 -12.24 -4.35 3.94
C ASP A 133 -11.20 -3.24 3.74
N ALA A 134 -11.44 -2.38 2.75
CA ALA A 134 -10.54 -1.29 2.40
C ALA A 134 -10.53 -0.18 3.44
N GLU A 135 -11.64 0.08 4.15
CA GLU A 135 -11.69 1.13 5.17
C GLU A 135 -10.90 0.73 6.41
N CYS A 136 -11.13 -0.50 6.91
CA CYS A 136 -10.35 -1.09 8.00
C CYS A 136 -8.85 -1.12 7.64
N MET A 137 -8.51 -1.53 6.41
CA MET A 137 -7.13 -1.52 5.91
C MET A 137 -6.50 -0.12 6.00
N ARG A 138 -7.21 0.94 5.59
CA ARG A 138 -6.71 2.33 5.64
C ARG A 138 -6.41 2.78 7.07
N ARG A 139 -7.25 2.42 8.05
CA ARG A 139 -7.02 2.77 9.47
C ARG A 139 -5.75 2.13 10.03
N PHE A 140 -5.50 0.86 9.70
CA PHE A 140 -4.26 0.21 10.10
C PHE A 140 -3.04 0.80 9.39
N PHE A 141 -3.14 1.13 8.09
CA PHE A 141 -2.06 1.81 7.38
C PHE A 141 -1.78 3.21 7.95
N LEU A 142 -2.79 3.94 8.42
CA LEU A 142 -2.61 5.22 9.09
C LEU A 142 -1.75 5.08 10.36
N GLY A 143 -2.05 4.07 11.18
CA GLY A 143 -1.23 3.73 12.34
C GLY A 143 0.19 3.32 11.95
N ALA A 144 0.32 2.47 10.91
CA ALA A 144 1.62 2.05 10.41
C ALA A 144 2.48 3.22 9.93
N SER A 145 1.93 4.12 9.10
CA SER A 145 2.62 5.32 8.61
C SER A 145 3.03 6.26 9.74
N SER A 146 2.26 6.32 10.82
CA SER A 146 2.64 7.12 12.00
C SER A 146 3.88 6.54 12.69
N CYS A 147 4.00 5.22 12.80
CA CYS A 147 5.21 4.56 13.31
C CYS A 147 6.41 4.76 12.36
N TRP A 148 6.19 4.64 11.05
CA TRP A 148 7.23 4.88 10.05
C TRP A 148 7.72 6.33 10.03
N MET A 149 6.83 7.29 10.26
CA MET A 149 7.18 8.71 10.39
C MET A 149 8.18 8.94 11.54
N ILE A 150 7.97 8.29 12.68
CA ILE A 150 8.87 8.35 13.82
C ILE A 150 10.22 7.70 13.48
N HIS A 151 10.21 6.49 12.87
CA HIS A 151 11.43 5.85 12.38
C HIS A 151 12.22 6.77 11.44
N ASN A 152 11.55 7.36 10.47
CA ASN A 152 12.16 8.20 9.44
C ASN A 152 12.74 9.50 10.00
N THR A 153 12.09 10.06 11.03
CA THR A 153 12.64 11.18 11.80
C THR A 153 13.94 10.78 12.51
N LEU A 154 13.97 9.60 13.14
CA LEU A 154 15.13 9.14 13.90
C LEU A 154 16.31 8.69 13.01
N VAL A 155 16.01 8.13 11.83
CA VAL A 155 17.03 7.73 10.83
C VAL A 155 17.50 8.91 9.97
N GLY A 156 16.82 10.05 10.03
CA GLY A 156 17.14 11.23 9.22
C GLY A 156 16.71 11.13 7.76
N SER A 157 15.74 10.28 7.44
CA SER A 157 15.20 10.13 6.08
C SER A 157 14.17 11.22 5.77
N VAL A 158 14.59 12.31 5.11
CA VAL A 158 13.70 13.40 4.68
C VAL A 158 12.64 12.92 3.68
N PHE A 159 13.03 12.06 2.74
CA PHE A 159 12.10 11.49 1.75
C PHE A 159 11.08 10.56 2.42
N GLY A 160 11.51 9.71 3.35
CA GLY A 160 10.63 8.83 4.11
C GLY A 160 9.63 9.62 4.95
N LEU A 161 10.10 10.63 5.68
CA LEU A 161 9.25 11.52 6.48
C LEU A 161 8.21 12.22 5.61
N THR A 162 8.62 12.79 4.47
CA THR A 162 7.70 13.46 3.55
C THR A 162 6.66 12.47 3.00
N CYS A 163 7.09 11.24 2.68
CA CYS A 163 6.19 10.20 2.20
C CYS A 163 5.16 9.79 3.24
N ASP A 164 5.55 9.65 4.50
CA ASP A 164 4.60 9.33 5.57
C ASP A 164 3.60 10.46 5.79
N VAL A 165 4.03 11.73 5.79
CA VAL A 165 3.13 12.88 5.91
C VAL A 165 2.11 12.91 4.77
N LEU A 166 2.56 12.72 3.53
CA LEU A 166 1.67 12.68 2.35
C LEU A 166 0.73 11.48 2.41
N THR A 167 1.22 10.31 2.80
CA THR A 167 0.42 9.08 2.92
C THR A 167 -0.64 9.22 4.01
N ILE A 168 -0.27 9.73 5.19
CA ILE A 168 -1.19 10.03 6.29
C ILE A 168 -2.28 11.01 5.80
N SER A 169 -1.89 12.08 5.13
CA SER A 169 -2.83 13.06 4.58
C SER A 169 -3.81 12.43 3.58
N ALA A 170 -3.30 11.62 2.65
CA ALA A 170 -4.12 10.93 1.65
C ALA A 170 -5.06 9.90 2.29
N LEU A 171 -4.60 9.15 3.29
CA LEU A 171 -5.42 8.18 4.04
C LEU A 171 -6.52 8.89 4.84
N LEU A 172 -6.21 10.00 5.51
CA LEU A 172 -7.19 10.81 6.23
C LEU A 172 -8.26 11.36 5.27
N VAL A 173 -7.84 11.94 4.14
CA VAL A 173 -8.79 12.42 3.11
C VAL A 173 -9.66 11.28 2.60
N ALA A 174 -9.09 10.10 2.33
CA ALA A 174 -9.85 8.94 1.86
C ALA A 174 -10.86 8.43 2.90
N LEU A 175 -10.49 8.42 4.19
CA LEU A 175 -11.39 8.04 5.29
C LEU A 175 -12.50 9.07 5.49
N LEU A 176 -12.19 10.37 5.44
CA LEU A 176 -13.16 11.46 5.58
C LEU A 176 -14.16 11.51 4.40
N ARG A 177 -13.78 11.02 3.22
CA ARG A 177 -14.65 10.95 2.03
C ARG A 177 -15.52 9.69 1.99
N GLY A 178 -15.48 8.81 2.99
CA GLY A 178 -16.00 7.44 2.92
C GLY A 178 -17.44 7.27 2.36
N GLY A 179 -17.56 6.43 1.32
CA GLY A 179 -18.76 5.63 0.98
C GLY A 179 -19.23 5.68 -0.49
N PRO A 180 -19.90 4.63 -1.02
CA PRO A 180 -19.56 3.21 -1.08
C PRO A 180 -18.72 2.87 -2.34
N ALA A 181 -18.19 1.65 -2.40
CA ALA A 181 -17.71 1.06 -3.66
C ALA A 181 -18.80 1.25 -4.72
N ARG A 182 -18.44 1.85 -5.86
CA ARG A 182 -19.31 1.84 -7.03
C ARG A 182 -19.75 0.40 -7.23
N VAL A 183 -21.03 0.13 -7.01
CA VAL A 183 -21.70 -1.03 -7.58
C VAL A 183 -21.35 -0.94 -9.04
N SER A 184 -20.53 -1.88 -9.50
CA SER A 184 -20.14 -1.98 -10.89
C SER A 184 -21.45 -1.88 -11.71
N GLU A 185 -21.48 -0.97 -12.69
CA GLU A 185 -22.58 -0.82 -13.66
C GLU A 185 -23.21 -2.15 -14.18
N PRO A 186 -22.51 -3.31 -14.25
CA PRO A 186 -23.16 -4.57 -14.63
C PRO A 186 -24.30 -5.03 -13.71
N ALA A 187 -24.27 -4.71 -12.41
CA ALA A 187 -25.30 -5.17 -11.47
C ALA A 187 -26.56 -4.30 -11.50
N LEU A 188 -26.41 -2.99 -11.79
CA LEU A 188 -27.55 -2.09 -12.00
C LEU A 188 -28.24 -2.38 -13.33
N VAL A 189 -27.46 -2.64 -14.39
CA VAL A 189 -28.02 -3.06 -15.70
C VAL A 189 -28.69 -4.44 -15.61
N ALA A 190 -28.15 -5.38 -14.84
CA ALA A 190 -28.79 -6.68 -14.62
C ALA A 190 -30.08 -6.58 -13.78
N ALA A 191 -30.06 -5.78 -12.70
CA ALA A 191 -31.24 -5.57 -11.85
C ALA A 191 -32.34 -4.75 -12.56
N GLU A 192 -31.97 -3.86 -13.49
CA GLU A 192 -32.89 -3.09 -14.33
C GLU A 192 -33.46 -3.94 -15.47
N ALA A 193 -32.70 -4.90 -16.00
CA ALA A 193 -33.20 -5.92 -16.92
C ALA A 193 -34.15 -6.92 -16.23
N GLU A 194 -33.92 -7.24 -14.95
CA GLU A 194 -34.78 -8.14 -14.16
C GLU A 194 -36.09 -7.46 -13.69
N ASN A 195 -36.09 -6.13 -13.51
CA ASN A 195 -37.26 -5.37 -13.07
C ASN A 195 -38.18 -4.85 -14.19
N LEU A 196 -37.95 -5.17 -15.46
CA LEU A 196 -38.88 -4.85 -16.54
C LEU A 196 -40.15 -5.71 -16.41
N PRO A 197 -41.30 -5.16 -16.00
CA PRO A 197 -42.54 -5.91 -15.95
C PRO A 197 -43.10 -5.97 -17.38
N GLY A 198 -43.16 -7.17 -17.97
CA GLY A 198 -44.11 -7.42 -19.07
C GLY A 198 -43.56 -7.77 -20.46
N ALA A 199 -42.51 -8.60 -20.57
CA ALA A 199 -42.15 -9.24 -21.84
C ALA A 199 -42.46 -10.74 -21.90
N ALA A 200 -43.38 -11.22 -21.06
CA ALA A 200 -43.76 -12.63 -21.00
C ALA A 200 -45.28 -12.83 -20.86
N GLU A 201 -46.10 -12.19 -21.69
CA GLU A 201 -47.50 -12.61 -21.83
C GLU A 201 -48.17 -12.14 -23.14
N ASN A 202 -47.84 -12.78 -24.27
CA ASN A 202 -48.84 -13.14 -25.30
C ASN A 202 -48.22 -13.92 -26.47
N VAL A 203 -48.15 -15.24 -26.35
CA VAL A 203 -48.35 -16.13 -27.51
C VAL A 203 -49.19 -17.29 -27.02
N GLY A 204 -50.51 -17.12 -27.10
CA GLY A 204 -51.47 -18.20 -26.85
C GLY A 204 -51.38 -19.30 -27.93
N PRO A 205 -51.88 -20.52 -27.64
CA PRO A 205 -51.81 -21.64 -28.56
C PRO A 205 -52.95 -21.55 -29.58
N LEU A 206 -52.64 -21.43 -30.87
CA LEU A 206 -53.62 -21.62 -31.94
C LEU A 206 -53.31 -22.90 -32.70
N ARG A 207 -54.10 -23.90 -32.33
CA ARG A 207 -54.39 -25.15 -33.05
C ARG A 207 -55.05 -24.82 -34.40
N ASP A 208 -54.73 -25.64 -35.39
CA ASP A 208 -55.56 -26.09 -36.52
C ASP A 208 -56.30 -25.06 -37.39
N ALA A 209 -55.85 -24.87 -38.64
CA ALA A 209 -56.72 -24.75 -39.83
C ALA A 209 -55.93 -24.83 -41.16
N VAL A 210 -56.25 -25.88 -41.94
CA VAL A 210 -55.99 -26.16 -43.38
C VAL A 210 -54.61 -26.67 -43.77
#